data_AF-A0A653CAW6-F1
#
_entry.id   AF-A0A653CAW6-F1
#
_cell.length_a   1.000
_cell.length_b   1.000
_cell.length_c   1.000
_cell.angle_alpha   90.00
_cell.angle_beta   90.00
_cell.angle_gamma   90.00
#
_symmetry.space_group_name_H-M   'P 1'
#
loop_
_entity.id
_entity.type
_entity.pdbx_description
1 polymer ?
#
loop_
_entity_poly.entity_id
_entity_poly.type
_entity_poly.pdbx_seq_one_letter_code
_entity_poly.pdbx_strand_id
1 'polypeptide(L)'
;MAVLRGGTRVGRTFRPDFLMVRQNLRDAGEDHKKVLLALKYGGVPSINNLDSIYNFQDKPWVFGHLLQLQRRLGKDNFPLIEQTFYPDHHEMVSKFKQILLKLYALQACLICHIITLKCNILDFQVYIRCTICIKWI
;
A
#
# COMPACT_ATOMS: atom_id res chain seq x y z
N MET A 1 9.77 -6.40 20.50
CA MET A 1 10.38 -7.20 19.41
C MET A 1 10.79 -8.54 19.96
N ALA A 2 10.29 -9.65 19.42
CA ALA A 2 10.75 -10.99 19.80
C ALA A 2 11.92 -11.38 18.90
N VAL A 3 13.04 -11.77 19.49
CA VAL A 3 14.22 -12.25 18.76
C VAL A 3 14.49 -13.68 19.21
N LEU A 4 14.73 -14.59 18.26
CA LEU A 4 15.20 -15.94 18.56
C LEU A 4 16.69 -15.90 18.85
N ARG A 5 17.08 -16.32 20.06
CA ARG A 5 18.49 -16.51 20.45
C ARG A 5 18.65 -17.93 20.98
N GLY A 6 19.44 -18.75 20.28
CA GLY A 6 19.72 -20.13 20.70
C GLY A 6 18.47 -20.99 20.94
N GLY A 7 17.44 -20.84 20.09
CA GLY A 7 16.17 -21.57 20.21
C GLY A 7 15.17 -20.98 21.21
N THR A 8 15.56 -19.99 22.03
CA THR A 8 14.66 -19.32 22.97
C THR A 8 14.16 -17.99 22.39
N ARG A 9 12.84 -17.74 22.49
CA ARG A 9 12.25 -16.45 22.12
C ARG A 9 12.46 -15.45 23.25
N VAL A 10 13.27 -14.43 23.01
CA VAL A 10 13.55 -13.36 23.98
C VAL A 10 12.85 -12.08 23.54
N GLY A 11 12.04 -11.51 24.43
CA GLY A 11 11.43 -10.20 24.24
C GLY A 11 12.43 -9.08 24.50
N ARG A 12 12.52 -8.11 23.59
CA ARG A 12 13.20 -6.83 23.82
C ARG A 12 12.23 -5.66 23.68
N THR A 13 12.35 -4.74 24.62
CA THR A 13 11.70 -3.44 24.62
C THR A 13 12.65 -2.43 24.00
N PHE A 14 12.11 -1.54 23.18
CA PHE A 14 12.84 -0.41 22.60
C PHE A 14 11.87 0.74 22.40
N ARG A 15 12.40 1.96 22.35
CA ARG A 15 11.66 3.18 22.06
C ARG A 15 12.16 3.72 20.72
N PRO A 16 11.40 3.57 19.63
CA PRO A 16 11.83 4.11 18.33
C PRO A 16 11.72 5.63 18.34
N ASP A 17 12.79 6.30 17.92
CA ASP A 17 12.77 7.77 17.71
C ASP A 17 12.17 8.14 16.36
N PHE A 18 12.24 7.22 15.39
CA PHE A 18 11.75 7.43 14.03
C PHE A 18 11.36 6.10 13.37
N LEU A 19 10.42 6.13 12.42
CA LEU A 19 9.90 4.94 11.72
C LEU A 19 10.01 5.05 10.21
N MET A 20 10.44 3.95 9.59
CA MET A 20 10.34 3.74 8.14
C MET A 20 9.49 2.52 7.86
N VAL A 21 8.29 2.72 7.32
CA VAL A 21 7.34 1.62 7.07
C VAL A 21 7.49 1.15 5.64
N ARG A 22 7.88 -0.12 5.47
CA ARG A 22 8.13 -0.76 4.15
C ARG A 22 7.20 -1.95 3.87
N GLN A 23 6.45 -2.37 4.88
CA GLN A 23 5.52 -3.50 4.80
C GLN A 23 4.09 -2.99 4.74
N ASN A 24 3.22 -3.80 4.15
CA ASN A 24 1.79 -3.50 4.09
C ASN A 24 1.13 -3.77 5.45
N LEU A 25 0.09 -2.99 5.75
CA LEU A 25 -0.63 -3.13 7.01
C LEU A 25 -1.48 -4.40 7.09
N ARG A 26 -1.94 -4.87 5.93
CA ARG A 26 -2.71 -6.09 5.77
C ARG A 26 -1.98 -6.98 4.78
N ASP A 27 -1.58 -8.15 5.28
CA ASP A 27 -1.14 -9.28 4.47
C ASP A 27 -2.11 -10.45 4.68
N ALA A 28 -2.01 -11.53 3.91
CA ALA A 28 -2.99 -12.63 3.75
C ALA A 28 -3.35 -13.46 5.01
N GLY A 29 -3.52 -12.82 6.17
CA GLY A 29 -3.84 -13.38 7.48
C GLY A 29 -3.47 -12.45 8.64
N GLU A 30 -2.62 -11.44 8.42
CA GLU A 30 -2.11 -10.56 9.48
C GLU A 30 -2.60 -9.11 9.31
N ASP A 31 -3.14 -8.55 10.41
CA ASP A 31 -3.56 -7.15 10.48
C ASP A 31 -2.69 -6.38 11.48
N HIS A 32 -1.79 -5.54 10.95
CA HIS A 32 -0.87 -4.70 11.71
C HIS A 32 -1.41 -3.30 12.00
N LYS A 33 -2.69 -3.03 11.70
CA LYS A 33 -3.34 -1.73 11.97
C LYS A 33 -3.21 -1.30 13.42
N LYS A 34 -3.34 -2.26 14.35
CA LYS A 34 -3.21 -2.02 15.80
C LYS A 34 -1.82 -1.49 16.16
N VAL A 35 -0.78 -2.01 15.51
CA VAL A 35 0.61 -1.58 15.73
C VAL A 35 0.80 -0.16 15.22
N LEU A 36 0.29 0.15 14.03
CA LEU A 36 0.37 1.51 13.46
C LEU A 36 -0.33 2.55 14.36
N LEU A 37 -1.51 2.21 14.87
CA LEU A 37 -2.25 3.07 15.79
C LEU A 37 -1.49 3.31 17.10
N ALA A 38 -0.86 2.26 17.65
CA ALA A 38 -0.03 2.40 18.84
C ALA A 38 1.19 3.33 18.59
N LEU A 39 1.82 3.23 17.41
CA LEU A 39 2.95 4.08 17.03
C LEU A 39 2.53 5.55 16.82
N LYS A 40 1.34 5.78 16.24
CA LYS A 40 0.76 7.13 16.10
C LYS A 40 0.45 7.73 17.46
N TYR A 41 -0.17 6.95 18.35
CA TYR A 41 -0.49 7.39 19.70
C TYR A 41 0.78 7.65 20.54
N GLY A 42 1.82 6.85 20.32
CA GLY A 42 3.15 7.06 20.89
C GLY A 42 3.89 8.29 20.35
N GLY A 43 3.33 9.02 19.38
CA GLY A 43 3.90 10.24 18.84
C GLY A 43 5.18 10.02 18.02
N VAL A 44 5.39 8.82 17.49
CA VAL A 44 6.63 8.49 16.77
C VAL A 44 6.56 9.04 15.34
N PRO A 45 7.50 9.90 14.92
CA PRO A 45 7.54 10.41 13.55
C PRO A 45 7.88 9.30 12.55
N SER A 46 7.37 9.40 11.32
CA SER A 46 7.59 8.39 10.28
C SER A 46 7.70 8.94 8.86
N ILE A 47 8.37 8.18 8.00
CA ILE A 47 8.33 8.33 6.54
C ILE A 47 7.85 7.00 5.92
N ASN A 48 6.78 6.97 5.14
CA ASN A 48 5.76 8.00 4.92
C ASN A 48 5.00 8.36 6.22
N ASN A 49 4.23 9.46 6.24
CA ASN A 49 3.40 9.82 7.39
C ASN A 49 2.44 8.67 7.77
N LEU A 50 2.30 8.38 9.06
CA LEU A 50 1.40 7.36 9.60
C LEU A 50 -0.05 7.55 9.13
N ASP A 51 -0.52 8.78 8.98
CA ASP A 51 -1.88 9.05 8.49
C ASP A 51 -2.05 8.63 7.02
N SER A 52 -1.03 8.90 6.19
CA SER A 52 -1.02 8.44 4.80
C SER A 52 -0.99 6.92 4.75
N ILE A 53 -0.14 6.27 5.56
CA ILE A 53 -0.09 4.80 5.62
C ILE A 53 -1.44 4.23 6.04
N TYR A 54 -2.14 4.87 6.99
CA TYR A 54 -3.47 4.46 7.42
C TYR A 54 -4.48 4.54 6.27
N ASN A 55 -4.51 5.65 5.53
CA ASN A 55 -5.44 5.86 4.42
C ASN A 55 -5.16 4.98 3.18
N PHE A 56 -3.95 4.45 3.06
CA PHE A 56 -3.55 3.60 1.93
C PHE A 56 -3.98 2.12 2.08
N GLN A 57 -4.71 1.77 3.14
CA GLN A 57 -5.26 0.42 3.34
C GLN A 57 -6.26 0.05 2.24
N ASP A 58 -7.10 0.99 1.83
CA ASP A 58 -8.17 0.76 0.87
C ASP A 58 -7.79 1.32 -0.50
N LYS A 59 -7.53 0.42 -1.44
CA LYS A 59 -7.28 0.80 -2.85
C LYS A 59 -8.37 1.66 -3.48
N PRO A 60 -9.69 1.40 -3.31
CA PRO A 60 -10.71 2.24 -3.93
C PRO A 60 -10.71 3.66 -3.31
N TRP A 61 -10.36 3.78 -2.03
CA TRP A 61 -10.17 5.07 -1.36
C TRP A 61 -9.03 5.88 -2.00
N VAL A 62 -7.87 5.26 -2.19
CA VAL A 62 -6.72 5.88 -2.89
C VAL A 62 -7.09 6.23 -4.34
N PHE A 63 -7.81 5.36 -5.03
CA PHE A 63 -8.25 5.62 -6.40
C PHE A 63 -9.22 6.80 -6.51
N GLY A 64 -10.06 7.03 -5.49
CA GLY A 64 -10.90 8.22 -5.38
C GLY A 64 -10.09 9.53 -5.42
N HIS A 65 -8.94 9.58 -4.75
CA HIS A 65 -8.03 10.73 -4.82
C HIS A 65 -7.42 10.92 -6.21
N LEU A 66 -7.07 9.82 -6.90
CA LEU A 66 -6.59 9.89 -8.29
C LEU A 66 -7.67 10.43 -9.24
N LEU A 67 -8.93 10.04 -9.04
CA LEU A 67 -10.05 10.55 -9.83
C LEU A 67 -10.26 12.05 -9.59
N GLN A 68 -10.12 12.52 -8.35
CA GLN A 68 -10.15 13.96 -8.04
C GLN A 68 -9.04 14.73 -8.75
N LEU A 69 -7.82 14.17 -8.80
CA LEU A 69 -6.70 14.76 -9.55
C LEU A 69 -6.99 14.80 -11.05
N GLN A 70 -7.52 13.72 -11.61
CA GLN A 70 -7.93 13.68 -13.02
C GLN A 70 -8.94 14.78 -13.36
N ARG A 71 -9.94 14.98 -12.50
CA ARG A 71 -10.96 16.03 -12.70
C ARG A 71 -10.37 17.44 -12.69
N ARG A 72 -9.30 17.66 -11.92
CA ARG A 72 -8.61 18.96 -11.84
C ARG A 72 -7.66 19.19 -13.01
N LEU A 73 -6.92 18.17 -13.44
CA LEU A 73 -5.88 18.29 -14.46
C LEU A 73 -6.39 18.04 -15.90
N GLY A 74 -7.55 17.38 -16.04
CA GLY A 74 -8.08 16.93 -17.33
C GLY A 74 -7.55 15.56 -17.73
N LYS A 75 -8.32 14.85 -18.58
CA LYS A 75 -7.96 13.49 -19.04
C LYS A 75 -6.68 13.46 -19.88
N ASP A 76 -6.40 14.54 -20.61
CA ASP A 76 -5.22 14.63 -21.49
C ASP A 76 -3.92 14.72 -20.70
N ASN A 77 -3.92 15.43 -19.57
CA ASN A 77 -2.75 15.58 -18.70
C ASN A 77 -2.61 14.44 -17.68
N PHE A 78 -3.73 13.81 -17.30
CA PHE A 78 -3.75 12.70 -16.35
C PHE A 78 -4.65 11.56 -16.84
N PRO A 79 -4.15 10.70 -17.75
CA PRO A 79 -4.92 9.61 -18.34
C PRO A 79 -5.07 8.45 -17.35
N LEU A 80 -6.07 8.54 -16.47
CA LEU A 80 -6.45 7.47 -15.54
C LEU A 80 -7.35 6.45 -16.23
N ILE A 81 -7.07 5.16 -16.01
CA ILE A 81 -7.88 4.04 -16.53
C ILE A 81 -9.29 4.13 -15.95
N GLU A 82 -10.30 4.00 -16.81
CA GLU A 82 -11.70 3.98 -16.38
C GLU A 82 -11.99 2.70 -15.59
N GLN A 83 -12.29 2.86 -14.29
CA GLN A 83 -12.65 1.77 -13.38
C GLN A 83 -14.02 2.06 -12.77
N THR A 84 -14.83 1.02 -12.61
CA THR A 84 -16.12 1.08 -11.90
C THR A 84 -15.95 0.44 -10.53
N PHE A 85 -16.34 1.16 -9.48
CA PHE A 85 -16.36 0.62 -8.12
C PHE A 85 -17.74 0.00 -7.84
N TYR A 86 -17.74 -1.23 -7.35
CA TYR A 86 -18.94 -1.94 -6.90
C TYR A 86 -18.81 -2.16 -5.38
N PRO A 87 -19.70 -1.56 -4.55
CA PRO A 87 -19.69 -1.77 -3.11
C PRO A 87 -20.04 -3.20 -2.73
N ASP A 88 -20.93 -3.82 -3.50
CA ASP A 88 -21.44 -5.18 -3.26
C ASP A 88 -21.50 -6.00 -4.56
N HIS A 89 -21.42 -7.32 -4.44
CA HIS A 89 -21.54 -8.27 -5.54
C HIS A 89 -22.92 -8.21 -6.24
N HIS A 90 -23.98 -7.82 -5.54
CA HIS A 90 -25.32 -7.69 -6.12
C HIS A 90 -25.40 -6.64 -7.24
N GLU A 91 -24.50 -5.67 -7.27
CA GLU A 91 -24.45 -4.63 -8.31
C GLU A 91 -23.66 -5.06 -9.55
N MET A 92 -23.00 -6.23 -9.51
CA MET A 92 -22.18 -6.75 -10.60
C MET A 92 -23.02 -7.47 -11.68
N VAL A 93 -24.08 -6.83 -12.20
CA VAL A 93 -25.12 -7.54 -12.96
C VAL A 93 -24.90 -7.61 -14.48
N SER A 94 -24.04 -6.80 -15.12
CA SER A 94 -24.16 -6.68 -16.60
C SER A 94 -22.95 -6.28 -17.44
N LYS A 95 -21.70 -6.28 -16.93
CA LYS A 95 -20.54 -5.90 -17.76
C LYS A 95 -19.64 -7.10 -18.04
N PHE A 96 -19.98 -7.89 -19.05
CA PHE A 96 -19.11 -8.87 -19.71
C PHE A 96 -18.38 -8.24 -20.92
N LYS A 97 -17.67 -7.12 -20.69
CA LYS A 97 -16.50 -6.81 -21.52
C LYS A 97 -15.30 -7.43 -20.81
N GLN A 98 -14.23 -7.80 -21.51
CA GLN A 98 -12.98 -8.24 -20.88
C GLN A 98 -12.54 -7.19 -19.84
N ILE A 99 -12.89 -7.43 -18.58
CA ILE A 99 -12.67 -6.54 -17.45
C ILE A 99 -11.75 -7.29 -16.50
N LEU A 100 -10.62 -6.66 -16.19
CA LEU A 100 -9.76 -7.12 -15.10
C LEU A 100 -10.51 -6.89 -13.78
N LEU A 101 -11.15 -7.93 -13.27
CA LEU A 101 -11.76 -7.90 -11.95
C LEU A 101 -10.67 -7.95 -10.88
N LYS A 102 -10.38 -6.80 -10.28
CA LYS A 102 -9.49 -6.72 -9.12
C LYS A 102 -10.28 -7.05 -7.86
N LEU A 103 -10.33 -8.33 -7.50
CA LEU A 103 -10.75 -8.72 -6.16
C LEU A 103 -9.75 -8.12 -5.16
N TYR A 104 -10.25 -7.34 -4.20
CA TYR A 104 -9.44 -6.50 -3.31
C TYR A 104 -8.56 -7.28 -2.30
N ALA A 105 -8.37 -8.59 -2.49
CA ALA A 105 -7.60 -9.45 -1.60
C ALA A 105 -6.09 -9.50 -1.89
N LEU A 106 -5.58 -8.92 -2.98
CA LEU A 106 -4.18 -9.08 -3.35
C LEU A 106 -3.51 -7.78 -3.84
N GLN A 107 -2.31 -7.53 -3.30
CA GLN A 107 -1.25 -6.63 -3.79
C GLN A 107 -1.31 -5.15 -3.39
N ALA A 108 -0.58 -4.79 -2.34
CA ALA A 108 -0.08 -3.44 -2.11
C ALA A 108 1.45 -3.34 -2.32
N CYS A 109 2.00 -4.02 -3.34
CA CYS A 109 3.44 -3.90 -3.66
C CYS A 109 3.75 -2.83 -4.72
N LEU A 110 2.77 -2.44 -5.58
CA LEU A 110 3.04 -1.54 -6.70
C LEU A 110 2.87 -0.04 -6.42
N ILE A 111 2.01 0.36 -5.48
CA ILE A 111 1.68 1.80 -5.32
C ILE A 111 2.87 2.58 -4.71
N CYS A 112 3.75 1.90 -3.95
CA CYS A 112 4.95 2.54 -3.39
C CYS A 112 6.05 2.79 -4.45
N HIS A 113 6.06 2.07 -5.58
CA HIS A 113 7.07 2.27 -6.63
C HIS A 113 6.77 3.48 -7.53
N ILE A 114 5.50 3.81 -7.79
CA ILE A 114 5.14 4.89 -8.73
C ILE A 114 5.37 6.28 -8.13
N ILE A 115 5.25 6.45 -6.81
CA ILE A 115 5.47 7.76 -6.16
C ILE A 115 6.97 8.06 -5.97
N THR A 116 7.86 7.07 -6.08
CA THR A 116 9.31 7.25 -5.84
C THR A 116 10.09 7.66 -7.11
N LEU A 117 9.44 7.82 -8.27
CA LEU A 117 10.13 8.10 -9.55
C LEU A 117 10.39 9.58 -9.86
N LYS A 118 10.16 10.50 -8.92
CA LYS A 118 10.50 11.93 -9.12
C LYS A 118 11.12 12.61 -7.89
N CYS A 119 11.91 11.88 -7.12
CA CYS A 119 12.78 12.49 -6.11
C CYS A 119 14.22 12.00 -6.34
N ASN A 120 15.01 12.84 -7.03
CA ASN A 120 16.45 12.66 -7.20
C ASN A 120 17.13 12.86 -5.83
N ILE A 121 17.31 11.79 -5.08
CA ILE A 121 18.26 11.74 -3.95
C ILE A 121 18.98 10.39 -4.02
N LEU A 122 20.13 10.43 -4.71
CA LEU A 122 21.37 9.70 -4.50
C LEU A 122 21.30 8.31 -3.85
N ASP A 123 21.63 7.30 -4.67
CA ASP A 123 22.40 6.09 -4.38
C ASP A 123 22.07 5.30 -3.10
N PHE A 124 21.21 4.29 -3.25
CA PHE A 124 21.44 3.00 -2.60
C PHE A 124 20.90 1.86 -3.50
N GLN A 125 21.80 1.31 -4.30
CA GLN A 125 21.62 0.07 -5.05
C GLN A 125 21.31 -1.09 -4.07
N VAL A 126 20.07 -1.58 -4.05
CA VAL A 126 19.79 -2.98 -3.74
C VAL A 126 18.74 -3.50 -4.72
N TYR A 127 19.27 -4.20 -5.71
CA TYR A 127 18.67 -5.25 -6.51
C TYR A 127 17.51 -5.98 -5.78
N ILE A 128 16.27 -5.74 -6.20
CA ILE A 128 15.21 -6.75 -6.10
C ILE A 128 14.69 -6.98 -7.50
N ARG A 129 15.26 -8.04 -8.05
CA ARG A 129 14.95 -8.70 -9.31
C ARG A 129 13.43 -8.75 -9.53
N CYS A 130 13.05 -8.26 -10.70
CA CYS A 130 11.75 -8.40 -11.32
C CYS A 130 11.33 -9.89 -11.34
N THR A 131 10.43 -10.31 -10.44
CA THR A 131 9.88 -11.68 -10.43
C THR A 131 8.37 -11.74 -10.16
N ILE A 132 7.63 -10.66 -10.42
CA ILE A 132 6.15 -10.66 -10.29
C ILE A 132 5.44 -10.55 -11.66
N CYS A 133 6.18 -10.43 -12.76
CA CYS A 133 5.61 -10.36 -14.11
C CYS A 133 5.04 -11.69 -14.67
N ILE A 134 4.93 -12.78 -13.90
CA ILE A 134 4.46 -14.09 -14.41
C ILE A 134 3.19 -14.62 -13.71
N LYS A 135 2.56 -13.85 -12.80
CA LYS A 135 1.31 -14.30 -12.14
C LYS A 135 0.05 -13.51 -12.55
N TRP A 136 0.01 -13.07 -13.81
CA TRP A 136 -1.12 -12.37 -14.43
C TRP A 136 -1.32 -12.77 -15.92
N ILE A 137 -1.24 -14.08 -16.20
CA ILE A 137 -1.93 -14.75 -17.32
C ILE A 137 -2.77 -15.87 -16.71
#